data_AF-W1FBN4-F1
#
_entry.id   AF-W1FBN4-F1
#
_cell.length_a   1.000
_cell.length_b   1.000
_cell.length_c   1.000
_cell.angle_alpha   90.00
_cell.angle_beta   90.00
_cell.angle_gamma   90.00
#
_symmetry.space_group_name_H-M   'P 1'
#
loop_
_entity.id
_entity.type
_entity.pdbx_description
1 polymer ?
#
loop_
_entity_poly.entity_id
_entity_poly.type
_entity_poly.pdbx_seq_one_letter_code
_entity_poly.pdbx_strand_id
1 'polypeptide(L)' 'MGDDALIYALSRYLLCQQPQGHKSCGHCRGCQLMQAGTHPDYYTLAPEKGKKYAGH' A
#
# COMPACT_ATOMS: atom_id res chain seq x y z
N MET A 1 -3.06 -8.56 13.04
CA MET A 1 -1.92 -9.38 12.53
C MET A 1 -2.37 -10.06 11.24
N GLY A 2 -2.40 -9.31 10.14
CA GLY A 2 -2.86 -9.82 8.83
C GLY A 2 -3.65 -8.78 8.05
N ASP A 3 -4.28 -7.87 8.77
CA ASP A 3 -4.84 -6.60 8.33
C ASP A 3 -3.82 -5.77 7.51
N ASP A 4 -2.58 -5.63 7.98
CA ASP A 4 -1.52 -4.89 7.24
C ASP A 4 -1.19 -5.54 5.89
N ALA A 5 -1.09 -6.87 5.86
CA ALA A 5 -0.78 -7.62 4.65
C ALA A 5 -1.92 -7.55 3.63
N LEU A 6 -3.16 -7.58 4.11
CA LEU A 6 -4.36 -7.41 3.29
C LEU A 6 -4.43 -5.99 2.71
N ILE A 7 -4.22 -4.96 3.55
CA ILE A 7 -4.18 -3.56 3.11
C ILE A 7 -3.10 -3.38 2.06
N TYR A 8 -1.89 -3.89 2.30
CA TYR A 8 -0.78 -3.78 1.36
C TYR A 8 -1.07 -4.48 0.02
N ALA A 9 -1.67 -5.68 0.05
CA ALA A 9 -2.07 -6.41 -1.16
C ALA A 9 -3.12 -5.64 -1.96
N LEU A 10 -4.13 -5.09 -1.29
CA LEU A 10 -5.17 -4.26 -1.90
C LEU A 10 -4.61 -2.97 -2.48
N SER A 11 -3.75 -2.25 -1.74
CA SER A 11 -3.09 -1.04 -2.23
C SER A 11 -2.25 -1.31 -3.48
N ARG A 12 -1.47 -2.40 -3.50
CA ARG A 12 -0.71 -2.79 -4.70
C ARG A 12 -1.60 -3.13 -5.89
N TYR A 13 -2.75 -3.75 -5.63
CA TYR A 13 -3.71 -4.06 -6.68
C TYR A 13 -4.39 -2.81 -7.25
N LEU A 14 -4.83 -1.90 -6.38
CA LEU A 14 -5.47 -0.63 -6.76
C LEU A 14 -4.52 0.31 -7.52
N LEU A 15 -3.26 0.38 -7.09
CA LEU A 15 -2.23 1.25 -7.71
C LEU A 15 -1.57 0.62 -8.95
N CYS A 16 -1.99 -0.59 -9.32
CA CYS A 16 -1.47 -1.28 -10.49
C CYS A 16 -2.10 -0.71 -11.76
N GLN A 17 -1.26 -0.23 -12.69
CA GLN A 17 -1.74 0.27 -14.00
C GLN A 17 -2.21 -0.84 -14.95
N GLN A 18 -1.72 -2.08 -14.77
CA GLN A 18 -2.07 -3.22 -15.63
C GLN A 18 -2.39 -4.46 -14.79
N PRO A 19 -3.47 -4.46 -14.01
CA PRO A 19 -3.83 -5.61 -13.19
C PRO A 19 -4.07 -6.84 -14.08
N GLN A 20 -3.54 -8.00 -13.65
CA GLN A 20 -3.73 -9.28 -14.32
C GLN A 20 -4.77 -10.08 -13.53
N GLY A 21 -6.04 -9.91 -13.89
CA GLY A 21 -7.15 -10.48 -13.14
C GLY A 21 -7.17 -9.93 -11.71
N HIS A 22 -7.02 -10.77 -10.69
CA HIS A 22 -6.97 -10.37 -9.28
C HIS A 22 -5.54 -10.16 -8.74
N LYS A 23 -4.53 -10.09 -9.62
CA LYS A 23 -3.14 -9.89 -9.23
C LYS A 23 -2.58 -8.59 -9.78
N SER A 24 -1.70 -7.95 -9.01
CA SER A 24 -0.90 -6.83 -9.47
C SER A 24 0.10 -7.31 -10.54
N CYS A 25 0.36 -6.48 -11.55
CA CYS A 25 1.23 -6.74 -12.71
C CYS A 25 2.66 -7.18 -12.34
N GLY A 26 3.19 -6.72 -11.19
CA GLY A 26 4.60 -6.86 -10.79
C GLY A 26 5.60 -5.96 -11.53
N HIS A 27 5.35 -5.63 -12.81
CA HIS A 27 6.33 -5.02 -13.71
C HIS A 27 6.05 -3.56 -14.11
N CYS A 28 4.83 -3.09 -13.90
CA CYS A 28 4.41 -1.73 -14.23
C CYS A 28 4.97 -0.70 -13.21
N ARG A 29 5.09 0.57 -13.64
CA ARG A 29 5.72 1.65 -12.85
C ARG A 29 5.15 1.75 -11.43
N GLY A 30 3.82 1.68 -11.27
CA GLY A 30 3.17 1.68 -9.96
C GLY A 30 3.58 0.50 -9.07
N CYS A 31 3.67 -0.71 -9.63
CA CYS A 31 4.14 -1.89 -8.88
C CYS A 31 5.63 -1.81 -8.50
N GLN A 32 6.47 -1.21 -9.34
CA GLN A 32 7.89 -0.97 -9.02
C GLN A 32 8.04 0.06 -7.90
N LEU A 33 7.29 1.17 -7.97
CA LEU A 33 7.29 2.21 -6.94
C LEU A 33 6.73 1.68 -5.59
N MET A 34 5.69 0.84 -5.63
CA MET A 34 5.17 0.18 -4.43
C MET A 34 6.16 -0.82 -3.80
N GLN A 35 6.96 -1.52 -4.62
CA GLN A 35 8.04 -2.38 -4.11
C GLN A 35 9.20 -1.56 -3.54
N ALA A 36 9.48 -0.39 -4.11
CA ALA A 36 10.46 0.55 -3.59
C ALA A 36 9.98 1.29 -2.32
N GLY A 37 8.68 1.25 -2.00
CA GLY A 37 8.10 1.97 -0.88
C GLY A 37 7.99 3.49 -1.10
N THR A 38 8.12 3.96 -2.35
CA THR A 38 8.16 5.39 -2.70
C THR A 38 7.02 5.78 -3.65
N HIS A 39 5.89 5.07 -3.60
CA HIS A 39 4.78 5.38 -4.48
C HIS A 39 4.15 6.73 -4.07
N PRO A 40 4.09 7.74 -4.97
CA PRO A 40 3.65 9.09 -4.61
C PRO A 40 2.17 9.19 -4.23
N ASP A 41 1.39 8.17 -4.59
CA ASP A 41 -0.03 8.02 -4.22
C ASP A 41 -0.24 7.13 -2.98
N TYR A 42 0.82 6.47 -2.49
CA TYR A 42 0.73 5.59 -1.32
C TYR A 42 1.21 6.31 -0.07
N TYR A 43 0.27 6.71 0.78
CA TYR A 43 0.53 7.34 2.07
C TYR A 43 0.19 6.39 3.20
N THR A 44 1.18 6.06 4.02
CA THR A 44 0.95 5.29 5.24
C THR A 44 0.68 6.27 6.38
N LEU A 45 -0.59 6.36 6.80
CA LEU A 45 -0.98 7.11 7.98
C LEU A 45 -0.70 6.26 9.23
N ALA A 46 0.53 6.34 9.71
CA ALA A 46 0.91 5.77 10.99
C ALA A 46 0.95 6.88 12.06
N PRO A 47 0.52 6.60 13.30
CA PRO A 47 0.74 7.54 14.38
C PRO A 47 2.25 7.80 14.53
N GLU A 48 2.62 9.06 14.74
CA GLU A 48 3.98 9.41 15.15
C GLU A 48 4.37 8.57 16.38
N LYS A 49 5.59 8.02 16.39
CA LYS A 49 6.09 7.19 17.50
C LYS A 49 5.93 7.96 18.82
N GLY A 50 4.86 7.67 19.57
CA GLY A 50 4.55 8.31 20.86
C GLY A 50 3.13 8.85 21.02
N LYS A 51 2.36 9.07 19.95
CA LYS A 51 0.97 9.57 20.10
C LYS A 51 -0.05 8.47 19.85
N LYS A 52 -0.48 7.84 20.95
CA LYS A 52 -1.71 7.07 20.98
C LYS A 52 -2.86 8.06 20.74
N TYR A 53 -3.59 7.89 19.63
CA TYR A 53 -4.84 8.61 19.46
C TYR A 53 -5.82 8.03 20.50
N ALA A 54 -5.94 8.71 21.64
CA ALA A 54 -7.09 8.53 22.50
C ALA A 54 -8.27 9.18 21.75
N GLY A 55 -9.06 8.34 21.09
CA GLY A 55 -10.35 8.77 20.55
C GLY A 55 -11.20 9.34 21.69
N HIS A 56 -11.76 10.52 21.45
CA HIS A 56 -12.89 11.05 22.20
C HIS A 56 -14.14 10.82 21.36
#